data_AF-A0A366WVL6-F1
#
_entry.id   AF-A0A366WVL6-F1
#
_cell.length_a   1.000
_cell.length_b   1.000
_cell.length_c   1.000
_cell.angle_alpha   90.00
_cell.angle_beta   90.00
_cell.angle_gamma   90.00
#
_symmetry.space_group_name_H-M   'P 1'
#
loop_
_entity.id
_entity.type
_entity.pdbx_description
1 polymer ?
#
loop_
_entity_poly.entity_id
_entity_poly.type
_entity_poly.pdbx_seq_one_letter_code
_entity_poly.pdbx_strand_id
1 'polypeptide(L)'
;MQSLFQILMLILDVVWFFIIAHVIMSWLINFQVLNLNQQLVSQVWYGLNRVLEPLYGPIRRMLPPMSGLDLAPLIVLLGVFAARIILTNNIAFFY
;
A
#
# COMPACT_ATOMS: atom_id res chain seq x y z
N MET A 1 23.39 -7.31 -13.56
CA MET A 1 22.83 -6.13 -12.80
C MET A 1 22.01 -6.55 -11.56
N GLN A 2 22.56 -7.39 -10.69
CA GLN A 2 21.82 -7.96 -9.54
C GLN A 2 21.39 -6.92 -8.48
N SER A 3 22.22 -5.90 -8.24
CA SER A 3 21.90 -4.84 -7.27
C SER A 3 20.66 -4.05 -7.66
N LEU A 4 20.42 -3.83 -8.96
CA LEU A 4 19.23 -3.15 -9.45
C LEU A 4 17.95 -3.94 -9.13
N PHE A 5 17.96 -5.25 -9.39
CA PHE A 5 16.85 -6.12 -9.03
C PHE A 5 16.56 -6.09 -7.52
N GLN A 6 17.62 -6.13 -6.69
CA GLN A 6 17.47 -6.06 -5.24
C GLN A 6 16.87 -4.73 -4.77
N ILE A 7 17.30 -3.60 -5.35
CA ILE A 7 16.74 -2.27 -5.04
C ILE A 7 15.26 -2.20 -5.44
N LEU A 8 14.89 -2.73 -6.62
CA LEU A 8 13.48 -2.78 -7.05
C LEU A 8 12.63 -3.63 -6.10
N MET A 9 13.13 -4.80 -5.69
CA MET A 9 12.43 -5.63 -4.70
C MET A 9 12.28 -4.93 -3.35
N LEU A 10 13.34 -4.26 -2.87
CA LEU A 10 13.29 -3.48 -1.64
C LEU A 10 12.22 -2.38 -1.70
N ILE A 11 12.10 -1.68 -2.84
CA ILE A 11 11.05 -0.66 -3.02
C ILE A 11 9.66 -1.31 -2.94
N LEU A 12 9.46 -2.46 -3.58
CA LEU A 12 8.19 -3.20 -3.50
C LEU A 12 7.91 -3.74 -2.09
N ASP A 13 8.92 -4.09 -1.31
CA ASP A 13 8.80 -4.46 0.11
C ASP A 13 8.35 -3.27 0.96
N VAL A 14 8.96 -2.11 0.75
CA VAL A 14 8.57 -0.88 1.47
C VAL A 14 7.13 -0.49 1.14
N VAL A 15 6.75 -0.47 -0.15
CA VAL A 15 5.37 -0.16 -0.57
C VAL A 15 4.39 -1.16 0.04
N TRP A 16 4.68 -2.46 -0.02
CA TRP A 16 3.85 -3.49 0.59
C TRP A 16 3.67 -3.26 2.09
N PHE A 17 4.74 -2.93 2.82
CA PHE A 17 4.69 -2.64 4.26
C PHE A 17 3.75 -1.48 4.58
N PHE A 18 3.86 -0.36 3.86
CA PHE A 18 2.98 0.80 4.08
C PHE A 18 1.51 0.48 3.80
N ILE A 19 1.23 -0.30 2.75
CA ILE A 19 -0.14 -0.75 2.43
C ILE A 19 -0.71 -1.60 3.57
N ILE A 20 0.06 -2.58 4.06
CA ILE A 20 -0.37 -3.42 5.18
C ILE A 20 -0.58 -2.60 6.45
N ALA A 21 0.33 -1.69 6.79
CA ALA A 21 0.18 -0.79 7.92
C ALA A 21 -1.12 0.04 7.82
N HIS A 22 -1.44 0.53 6.62
CA HIS A 22 -2.67 1.27 6.37
C HIS A 22 -3.93 0.40 6.54
N VAL A 23 -3.94 -0.82 6.01
CA VAL A 23 -5.07 -1.76 6.15
C VAL A 23 -5.30 -2.12 7.62
N ILE A 24 -4.24 -2.42 8.36
CA ILE A 24 -4.31 -2.71 9.80
C ILE A 24 -4.87 -1.49 10.55
N MET A 25 -4.32 -0.29 10.31
CA MET A 25 -4.83 0.94 10.92
C MET A 25 -6.30 1.18 10.60
N SER A 26 -6.72 0.94 9.35
CA SER A 26 -8.12 1.07 8.92
C SER A 26 -9.04 0.14 9.73
N TRP A 27 -8.68 -1.13 9.88
CA TRP A 27 -9.43 -2.07 10.71
C TRP A 27 -9.44 -1.67 12.18
N LEU A 28 -8.30 -1.29 12.74
CA LEU A 28 -8.23 -0.87 14.15
C LEU A 28 -9.11 0.35 14.42
N ILE A 29 -9.19 1.31 13.50
CA ILE A 29 -10.08 2.46 13.62
C ILE A 29 -11.54 2.05 13.44
N ASN A 30 -11.86 1.22 12.43
CA ASN A 30 -13.23 0.80 12.13
C ASN A 30 -13.83 -0.05 13.27
N PHE A 31 -13.06 -0.96 13.85
CA PHE A 31 -13.42 -1.74 15.03
C PHE A 31 -13.35 -0.95 16.34
N GLN A 32 -13.15 0.37 16.28
CA GLN A 32 -13.06 1.26 17.44
C GLN A 32 -11.97 0.88 18.46
N VAL A 33 -10.96 0.12 18.04
CA VAL A 33 -9.78 -0.21 18.86
C VAL A 33 -8.88 1.02 19.01
N LEU A 34 -8.72 1.77 17.93
CA LEU A 34 -7.98 3.04 17.90
C LEU A 34 -8.93 4.21 17.70
N ASN A 35 -8.73 5.27 18.48
CA ASN A 35 -9.56 6.46 18.42
C ASN A 35 -8.82 7.61 17.71
N LEU A 36 -9.39 8.08 16.60
CA LEU A 36 -8.87 9.20 15.81
C LEU A 36 -8.87 10.55 16.56
N ASN A 37 -9.60 10.66 17.67
CA ASN A 37 -9.55 11.86 18.52
C ASN A 37 -8.20 12.00 19.23
N GLN A 38 -7.42 10.92 19.35
CA GLN A 38 -6.08 10.97 19.91
C GLN A 38 -5.11 11.53 18.87
N GLN A 39 -4.35 12.57 19.25
CA GLN A 39 -3.46 13.29 18.34
C GLN A 39 -2.41 12.39 17.67
N LEU A 40 -1.85 11.43 18.40
CA LEU A 40 -0.85 10.50 17.85
C LEU A 40 -1.45 9.58 16.78
N VAL A 41 -2.63 9.00 17.06
CA VAL A 41 -3.33 8.10 16.12
C VAL A 41 -3.72 8.83 14.85
N SER A 42 -4.27 10.05 14.97
CA SER A 42 -4.64 10.85 13.82
C SER A 42 -3.44 11.29 12.99
N GLN A 43 -2.35 11.73 13.62
CA GLN A 43 -1.12 12.08 12.91
C GLN A 43 -0.56 10.90 12.10
N VAL A 44 -0.50 9.70 12.69
CA VAL A 44 -0.06 8.49 11.99
C VAL A 44 -1.02 8.15 10.86
N TRP A 45 -2.34 8.20 11.10
CA TRP A 45 -3.35 7.91 10.10
C TRP A 45 -3.29 8.87 8.91
N TYR A 46 -3.20 10.18 9.15
CA TYR A 46 -3.09 11.18 8.10
C TYR A 46 -1.73 11.11 7.39
N GLY A 47 -0.64 10.84 8.11
CA GLY A 47 0.68 10.62 7.54
C GLY A 47 0.69 9.43 6.57
N LEU A 48 0.15 8.29 6.99
CA LEU A 48 0.00 7.10 6.15
C LEU A 48 -0.86 7.39 4.91
N ASN A 49 -2.01 8.04 5.08
CA ASN A 49 -2.87 8.41 3.96
C ASN A 49 -2.14 9.30 2.96
N ARG A 50 -1.41 10.32 3.42
CA ARG A 50 -0.70 11.26 2.54
C ARG A 50 0.44 10.60 1.76
N VAL A 51 1.14 9.64 2.38
CA VAL A 51 2.18 8.86 1.70
C VAL A 51 1.59 7.93 0.64
N LEU A 52 0.42 7.35 0.91
CA LEU A 52 -0.23 6.40 0.02
C LEU A 52 -1.17 7.05 -1.01
N GLU A 53 -1.56 8.31 -0.81
CA GLU A 53 -2.47 9.06 -1.69
C GLU A 53 -2.03 9.08 -3.17
N PRO A 54 -0.74 9.25 -3.53
CA PRO A 54 -0.31 9.18 -4.92
C PRO A 54 -0.57 7.81 -5.57
N LEU A 55 -0.53 6.73 -4.79
CA LEU A 55 -0.82 5.37 -5.25
C LEU A 55 -2.34 5.10 -5.26
N TYR A 56 -3.04 5.50 -4.20
CA TYR A 56 -4.45 5.17 -3.99
C TYR A 56 -5.39 6.09 -4.76
N GLY A 57 -5.04 7.37 -4.92
CA GLY A 57 -5.87 8.39 -5.56
C GLY A 57 -6.28 8.03 -6.99
N PRO A 58 -5.35 7.65 -7.88
CA PRO A 58 -5.68 7.21 -9.23
C PRO A 58 -6.59 5.98 -9.23
N ILE A 59 -6.31 5.01 -8.36
CA ILE A 59 -7.07 3.75 -8.28
C ILE A 59 -8.49 4.00 -7.77
N ARG A 60 -8.67 4.84 -6.74
CA ARG A 60 -10.00 5.24 -6.24
C ARG A 60 -10.85 5.94 -7.30
N ARG A 61 -10.24 6.68 -8.23
CA ARG A 61 -10.97 7.33 -9.35
C ARG A 61 -11.45 6.34 -10.41
N MET A 62 -10.77 5.20 -10.55
CA MET A 62 -11.16 4.13 -11.47
C MET A 62 -12.19 3.19 -10.85
N LEU A 63 -12.26 3.13 -9.52
CA LEU A 63 -13.21 2.31 -8.82
C LEU A 63 -14.61 2.97 -8.78
N PRO A 64 -15.69 2.18 -8.91
CA PRO A 64 -17.02 2.69 -8.63
C PRO A 64 -17.13 3.14 -7.17
N PRO A 65 -18.01 4.10 -6.84
CA PRO A 65 -18.17 4.59 -5.47
C PRO A 65 -18.58 3.45 -4.54
N MET A 66 -17.65 3.05 -3.66
CA MET A 66 -17.87 1.97 -2.72
C MET A 66 -18.39 2.54 -1.41
N SER A 67 -19.55 2.06 -0.96
CA SER A 67 -20.28 2.55 0.20
C SER A 67 -19.56 2.18 1.52
N GLY A 68 -18.55 2.96 1.88
CA GLY A 68 -17.88 2.90 3.19
C GLY A 68 -16.67 1.96 3.30
N LEU A 69 -16.34 1.19 2.26
CA LEU A 69 -15.17 0.30 2.25
C LEU A 69 -14.22 0.68 1.12
N ASP A 70 -12.99 1.05 1.47
CA ASP A 70 -11.96 1.41 0.50
C ASP A 70 -11.23 0.15 -0.01
N LEU A 71 -11.52 -0.26 -1.24
CA LEU A 71 -10.82 -1.36 -1.90
C LEU A 71 -9.52 -0.94 -2.60
N ALA A 72 -9.19 0.35 -2.65
CA ALA A 72 -7.96 0.80 -3.29
C ALA A 72 -6.69 0.13 -2.72
N PRO A 73 -6.50 -0.02 -1.39
CA PRO A 73 -5.35 -0.70 -0.82
C PRO A 73 -5.17 -2.13 -1.36
N LEU A 74 -6.28 -2.87 -1.52
CA LEU A 74 -6.25 -4.24 -2.03
C LEU A 74 -5.79 -4.29 -3.49
N ILE A 75 -6.29 -3.37 -4.33
CA ILE A 75 -5.89 -3.30 -5.74
C ILE A 75 -4.41 -2.92 -5.87
N VAL A 76 -3.93 -1.99 -5.05
CA VAL A 76 -2.51 -1.61 -5.05
C VAL A 76 -1.64 -2.79 -4.63
N LEU A 77 -2.07 -3.53 -3.61
CA LEU A 77 -1.40 -4.73 -3.12
C LEU A 77 -1.29 -5.79 -4.25
N LEU A 78 -2.37 -6.01 -5.01
CA LEU A 78 -2.34 -6.89 -6.18
C LEU A 78 -1.37 -6.39 -7.25
N GLY A 79 -1.33 -5.08 -7.51
CA GLY A 79 -0.36 -4.48 -8.41
C GLY A 79 1.10 -4.70 -7.97
N VAL A 80 1.37 -4.58 -6.66
CA VAL A 80 2.69 -4.87 -6.08
C VAL A 80 3.05 -6.34 -6.26
N PHE A 81 2.13 -7.27 -6.00
CA PHE A 81 2.38 -8.70 -6.23
C PHE A 81 2.60 -9.04 -7.70
N ALA A 82 1.82 -8.46 -8.61
CA ALA A 82 2.02 -8.61 -10.04
C ALA A 82 3.41 -8.12 -10.46
N ALA A 83 3.84 -6.96 -9.98
CA ALA A 83 5.18 -6.42 -10.24
C ALA A 83 6.28 -7.36 -9.72
N ARG A 84 6.13 -7.93 -8.52
CA ARG A 84 7.08 -8.92 -7.99
C ARG A 84 7.16 -10.17 -8.85
N ILE A 85 6.01 -10.72 -9.25
CA ILE A 85 5.97 -11.93 -10.10
C ILE A 85 6.70 -11.65 -11.42
N ILE A 86 6.41 -10.51 -12.06
CA ILE A 86 7.06 -10.10 -13.31
C ILE A 86 8.57 -9.98 -13.10
N LEU A 87 9.03 -9.24 -12.09
CA LEU A 87 10.46 -9.04 -11.85
C LEU A 87 11.19 -10.35 -11.54
N THR A 88 10.62 -11.20 -10.67
CA THR A 88 11.22 -12.48 -10.29
C THR A 88 11.31 -13.45 -11.47
N ASN A 89 10.25 -13.55 -12.28
CA ASN A 89 10.27 -14.42 -13.46
C ASN A 89 11.26 -13.94 -14.52
N ASN A 90 11.52 -12.63 -14.57
CA ASN A 90 12.47 -12.01 -15.49
C ASN A 90 13.86 -11.76 -14.86
N ILE A 91 14.20 -12.44 -13.76
CA ILE A 91 15.50 -12.26 -13.09
C ILE A 91 16.69 -12.55 -14.01
N ALA A 92 16.52 -13.42 -15.01
CA ALA A 92 17.53 -13.73 -16.02
C ALA A 92 18.02 -12.49 -16.79
N PHE A 93 17.16 -11.47 -16.97
CA PHE A 93 17.55 -10.20 -17.60
C PHE A 93 18.44 -9.32 -16.71
N PHE A 94 18.54 -9.64 -15.41
CA PHE A 94 19.36 -8.92 -14.44
C PHE A 94 20.69 -9.62 -14.12
N TYR A 95 21.02 -10.74 -14.77
CA TYR A 95 22.37 -11.32 -14.72
C TYR A 95 23.34 -10.44 -15.49
#